data_AF-A0A832R5H6-F1
#
_entry.id   AF-A0A832R5H6-F1
#
_cell.length_a   1.000
_cell.length_b   1.000
_cell.length_c   1.000
_cell.angle_alpha   90.00
_cell.angle_beta   90.00
_cell.angle_gamma   90.00
#
_symmetry.space_group_name_H-M   'P 1'
#
loop_
_entity.id
_entity.type
_entity.pdbx_description
1 polymer ?
#
loop_
_entity_poly.entity_id
_entity_poly.type
_entity_poly.pdbx_seq_one_letter_code
_entity_poly.pdbx_strand_id
1 'polypeptide(L)'
;PALVLVGKDDEPVRLAEEALAQDDQEAERRWHLDLLLNGHYPFEASDSERYTPQELHYDSNGYVSFTKGCYTGQEIVARMHYRGKPKKQLYLARLQGNSVPPAEDLVFLDAQGNTLGAARYVLQQDATQFLALASLPVDIAPEALPLRCEHYPLLELSSFQTTVQSA
;
A
#
# COMPACT_ATOMS: atom_id res chain seq x y z
N PRO A 1 -5.58 -5.65 22.42
CA PRO A 1 -5.55 -5.59 23.90
C PRO A 1 -5.99 -4.20 24.34
N ALA A 2 -6.92 -4.06 25.30
CA ALA A 2 -7.35 -2.76 25.82
C ALA A 2 -6.58 -2.43 27.10
N LEU A 3 -5.98 -1.23 27.16
CA LEU A 3 -5.36 -0.70 28.37
C LEU A 3 -6.42 0.03 29.20
N VAL A 4 -6.58 -0.33 30.47
CA VAL A 4 -7.48 0.37 31.40
C VAL A 4 -6.63 1.07 32.46
N LEU A 5 -6.71 2.40 32.51
CA LEU A 5 -6.06 3.22 33.53
C LEU A 5 -7.07 3.51 34.65
N VAL A 6 -6.70 3.23 35.90
CA VAL A 6 -7.52 3.50 37.09
C VAL A 6 -6.71 4.34 38.06
N GLY A 7 -7.25 5.49 38.43
CA GLY A 7 -6.61 6.48 39.30
C GLY A 7 -7.66 7.44 39.86
N LYS A 8 -7.22 8.43 40.65
CA LYS A 8 -8.13 9.41 41.26
C LYS A 8 -8.24 10.66 40.40
N ASP A 9 -9.43 11.27 40.43
CA ASP A 9 -9.70 12.53 39.73
C ASP A 9 -9.30 12.44 38.24
N ASP A 10 -8.69 13.49 37.68
CA ASP A 10 -8.30 13.54 36.26
C ASP A 10 -6.93 12.91 35.96
N GLU A 11 -6.29 12.27 36.93
CA GLU A 11 -4.97 11.65 36.74
C GLU A 11 -4.95 10.58 35.62
N PRO A 12 -5.94 9.67 35.51
CA PRO A 12 -5.98 8.69 34.42
C PRO A 12 -6.16 9.33 33.04
N VAL A 13 -6.93 10.43 32.98
CA VAL A 13 -7.17 11.17 31.74
C VAL A 13 -5.88 11.86 31.31
N ARG A 14 -5.19 12.55 32.23
CA ARG A 14 -3.93 13.23 31.92
C ARG A 14 -2.84 12.24 31.48
N LEU A 15 -2.73 11.08 32.13
CA LEU A 15 -1.79 10.03 31.75
C LEU A 15 -2.14 9.42 30.38
N ALA A 16 -3.43 9.25 30.07
CA ALA A 16 -3.86 8.81 28.75
C ALA A 16 -3.53 9.86 27.68
N GLU A 17 -3.77 11.14 27.95
CA GLU A 17 -3.42 12.24 27.05
C GLU A 17 -1.91 12.35 26.85
N GLU A 18 -1.11 12.24 27.91
CA GLU A 18 0.36 12.22 27.85
C GLU A 18 0.86 11.01 27.04
N ALA A 19 0.27 9.83 27.21
CA ALA A 19 0.61 8.63 26.43
C ALA A 19 0.16 8.72 24.97
N LEU A 20 -1.01 9.31 24.69
CA LEU A 20 -1.49 9.58 23.33
C LEU A 20 -0.69 10.70 22.64
N ALA A 21 -0.10 11.61 23.42
CA ALA A 21 0.79 12.66 22.95
C ALA A 21 2.23 12.15 22.71
N GLN A 22 2.55 10.91 23.13
CA GLN A 22 3.81 10.29 22.77
C GLN A 22 3.75 9.84 21.31
N ASP A 23 4.58 10.48 20.50
CA ASP A 23 4.85 10.08 19.13
C ASP A 23 5.71 8.80 19.13
N ASP A 24 5.05 7.64 19.13
CA ASP A 24 5.72 6.34 18.97
C ASP A 24 5.94 6.04 17.48
N GLN A 25 7.00 6.63 16.96
CA GLN A 25 7.48 6.43 15.58
C GLN A 25 7.67 4.95 15.22
N GLU A 26 8.00 4.08 16.19
CA GLU A 26 8.16 2.65 15.93
C GLU A 26 6.80 1.92 15.88
N ALA A 27 5.82 2.33 16.68
CA ALA A 27 4.45 1.84 16.53
C ALA A 27 3.84 2.26 15.19
N GLU A 28 4.03 3.53 14.78
CA GLU A 28 3.56 4.03 13.48
C GLU A 28 4.23 3.27 12.32
N ARG A 29 5.56 3.09 12.36
CA ARG A 29 6.29 2.31 11.36
C ARG A 29 5.79 0.87 11.28
N ARG A 30 5.55 0.20 12.41
CA ARG A 30 5.01 -1.17 12.44
C ARG A 30 3.60 -1.24 11.84
N TRP A 31 2.76 -0.24 12.11
CA TRP A 31 1.43 -0.14 11.52
C TRP A 31 1.52 0.03 9.99
N HIS A 32 2.36 0.94 9.50
CA HIS A 32 2.55 1.13 8.06
C HIS A 32 3.15 -0.11 7.38
N LEU A 33 4.05 -0.85 8.04
CA LEU A 33 4.52 -2.13 7.52
C LEU A 33 3.37 -3.13 7.34
N ASP A 34 2.47 -3.23 8.33
CA ASP A 34 1.30 -4.11 8.23
C ASP A 34 0.38 -3.71 7.07
N LEU A 35 0.14 -2.40 6.88
CA LEU A 35 -0.59 -1.90 5.73
C LEU A 35 0.04 -2.37 4.41
N LEU A 36 1.35 -2.18 4.24
CA LEU A 36 2.08 -2.58 3.02
C LEU A 36 1.98 -4.10 2.77
N LEU A 37 2.17 -4.90 3.82
CA LEU A 37 2.08 -6.37 3.75
C LEU A 37 0.69 -6.85 3.32
N ASN A 38 -0.36 -6.11 3.66
CA ASN A 38 -1.75 -6.39 3.27
C ASN A 38 -2.19 -5.66 1.99
N GLY A 39 -1.30 -4.91 1.34
CA GLY A 39 -1.57 -4.19 0.09
C GLY A 39 -2.38 -2.92 0.26
N HIS A 40 -2.33 -2.32 1.45
CA HIS A 40 -2.99 -1.07 1.75
C HIS A 40 -2.00 0.08 1.60
N TYR A 41 -2.37 1.06 0.79
CA TYR A 41 -1.65 2.32 0.69
C TYR A 41 -1.88 3.16 1.97
N PRO A 42 -0.82 3.58 2.68
CA PRO A 42 -0.93 4.50 3.81
C PRO A 42 -1.27 5.91 3.31
N PHE A 43 -2.53 6.31 3.42
CA PHE A 43 -2.98 7.62 2.91
C PHE A 43 -2.55 8.77 3.81
N GLU A 44 -2.06 9.82 3.18
CA GLU A 44 -1.81 11.11 3.83
C GLU A 44 -2.77 12.19 3.29
N ALA A 45 -2.85 13.33 3.98
CA ALA A 45 -3.67 14.46 3.53
C ALA A 45 -3.29 14.94 2.12
N SER A 46 -2.02 14.78 1.72
CA SER A 46 -1.53 15.16 0.40
C SER A 46 -2.08 14.29 -0.74
N ASP A 47 -2.64 13.10 -0.42
CA ASP A 47 -3.15 12.15 -1.39
C ASP A 47 -4.62 12.35 -1.78
N SER A 48 -5.25 13.37 -1.20
CA SER A 48 -6.61 13.76 -1.58
C SER A 48 -6.72 13.98 -3.09
N GLU A 49 -7.73 13.36 -3.70
CA GLU A 49 -8.03 13.45 -5.14
C GLU A 49 -6.94 12.87 -6.08
N ARG A 50 -5.90 12.20 -5.55
CA ARG A 50 -4.83 11.63 -6.37
C ARG A 50 -5.14 10.26 -6.97
N TYR A 51 -5.95 9.45 -6.29
CA TYR A 51 -6.11 8.04 -6.62
C TYR A 51 -7.57 7.62 -6.75
N THR A 52 -7.85 6.82 -7.77
CA THR A 52 -9.07 6.01 -7.87
C THR A 52 -8.89 4.66 -7.17
N PRO A 53 -9.97 3.99 -6.74
CA PRO A 53 -9.88 2.64 -6.18
C PRO A 53 -9.17 1.65 -7.11
N GLN A 54 -9.36 1.77 -8.43
CA GLN A 54 -8.74 0.92 -9.44
C GLN A 54 -7.22 1.06 -9.48
N GLU A 55 -6.69 2.27 -9.33
CA GLU A 55 -5.24 2.51 -9.34
C GLU A 55 -4.52 1.87 -8.15
N LEU A 56 -5.23 1.73 -7.03
CA LEU A 56 -4.76 1.06 -5.83
C LEU A 56 -5.19 -0.41 -5.76
N HIS A 57 -5.82 -0.94 -6.82
CA HIS A 57 -6.32 -2.31 -6.90
C HIS A 57 -7.36 -2.67 -5.81
N TYR A 58 -8.07 -1.67 -5.29
CA TYR A 58 -9.07 -1.83 -4.23
C TYR A 58 -10.41 -2.33 -4.74
N ASP A 59 -10.69 -2.14 -6.03
CA ASP A 59 -11.93 -2.60 -6.64
C ASP A 59 -11.98 -4.13 -6.84
N SER A 60 -10.84 -4.76 -7.06
CA SER A 60 -10.67 -6.21 -7.21
C SER A 60 -10.33 -6.95 -5.91
N ASN A 61 -9.89 -6.23 -4.86
CA ASN A 61 -9.52 -6.82 -3.57
C ASN A 61 -10.61 -6.72 -2.49
N GLY A 62 -11.86 -6.47 -2.87
CA GLY A 62 -13.00 -6.53 -1.97
C GLY A 62 -13.25 -5.27 -1.12
N TYR A 63 -12.51 -4.18 -1.35
CA TYR A 63 -12.73 -2.89 -0.65
C TYR A 63 -13.87 -2.08 -1.27
N VAL A 64 -14.23 -2.38 -2.52
CA VAL A 64 -15.41 -1.82 -3.19
C VAL A 64 -16.48 -2.89 -3.29
N SER A 65 -17.68 -2.58 -2.78
CA SER A 65 -18.86 -3.38 -3.06
C SER A 65 -19.62 -2.76 -4.22
N PHE A 66 -19.86 -3.56 -5.26
CA PHE A 66 -20.70 -3.20 -6.40
C PHE A 66 -22.17 -3.61 -6.22
N THR A 67 -22.48 -4.26 -5.10
CA THR A 67 -23.82 -4.78 -4.77
C THR A 67 -24.50 -4.00 -3.65
N LYS A 68 -23.79 -3.07 -2.98
CA LYS A 68 -24.37 -2.17 -1.97
C LYS A 68 -25.20 -1.05 -2.61
N GLY A 69 -25.94 -0.31 -1.76
CA GLY A 69 -26.71 0.87 -2.17
C GLY A 69 -25.84 2.03 -2.69
N CYS A 70 -26.51 3.12 -3.08
CA CYS A 70 -25.87 4.26 -3.72
C CYS A 70 -24.81 4.94 -2.84
N TYR A 71 -23.60 5.16 -3.39
CA TYR A 71 -22.56 5.98 -2.76
C TYR A 71 -21.95 6.99 -3.74
N THR A 72 -21.36 8.06 -3.19
CA THR A 72 -20.75 9.14 -3.99
C THR A 72 -19.64 8.61 -4.89
N GLY A 73 -19.67 8.99 -6.17
CA GLY A 73 -18.68 8.58 -7.16
C GLY A 73 -18.86 7.16 -7.72
N GLN A 74 -19.89 6.41 -7.30
CA GLN A 74 -20.09 5.03 -7.72
C GLN A 74 -20.21 4.86 -9.24
N GLU A 75 -20.77 5.83 -9.96
CA GLU A 75 -20.96 5.73 -11.42
C GLU A 75 -19.60 5.59 -12.11
N ILE A 76 -18.63 6.40 -11.68
CA ILE A 76 -17.28 6.40 -12.22
C ILE A 76 -16.57 5.10 -11.83
N VAL A 77 -16.63 4.71 -10.55
CA VAL A 77 -16.00 3.48 -10.05
C VAL A 77 -16.58 2.24 -10.75
N ALA A 78 -17.90 2.13 -10.87
CA ALA A 78 -18.57 1.00 -11.54
C ALA A 78 -18.31 1.00 -13.04
N ARG A 79 -18.30 2.16 -13.70
CA ARG A 79 -17.98 2.24 -15.14
C ARG A 79 -16.57 1.74 -15.42
N MET A 80 -15.59 2.13 -14.59
CA MET A 80 -14.22 1.65 -14.73
C MET A 80 -14.09 0.16 -14.46
N HIS A 81 -14.83 -0.38 -13.48
CA HIS A 81 -14.82 -1.80 -13.17
C HIS A 81 -15.45 -2.68 -14.26
N TYR A 82 -16.65 -2.32 -14.75
CA TYR A 82 -17.39 -3.16 -15.70
C TYR A 82 -17.02 -2.94 -17.17
N ARG A 83 -16.58 -1.74 -17.54
CA ARG A 83 -16.25 -1.39 -18.93
C ARG A 83 -14.77 -1.12 -19.14
N GLY A 84 -14.05 -0.74 -18.08
CA GLY A 84 -12.60 -0.59 -18.12
C GLY A 84 -11.90 -1.89 -17.77
N LYS A 85 -10.69 -2.08 -18.30
CA LYS A 85 -9.74 -3.03 -17.75
C LYS A 85 -8.65 -2.22 -17.07
N PRO A 86 -8.40 -2.40 -15.75
CA PRO A 86 -7.27 -1.74 -15.11
C PRO A 86 -5.99 -2.18 -15.81
N LYS A 87 -5.17 -1.21 -16.21
CA LYS A 87 -3.88 -1.49 -16.88
C LYS A 87 -2.78 -1.75 -15.88
N LYS A 88 -2.94 -1.29 -14.64
CA LYS A 88 -1.97 -1.40 -13.56
C LYS A 88 -2.65 -1.80 -12.26
N GLN A 89 -1.89 -2.41 -11.37
CA GLN A 89 -2.27 -2.76 -10.00
C GLN A 89 -1.09 -2.55 -9.04
N LEU A 90 -1.38 -2.58 -7.74
CA LEU A 90 -0.35 -2.59 -6.71
C LEU A 90 0.23 -4.00 -6.54
N TYR A 91 1.55 -4.05 -6.42
CA TYR A 91 2.32 -5.21 -6.02
C TYR A 91 3.15 -4.88 -4.77
N LEU A 92 3.38 -5.87 -3.92
CA LEU A 92 4.37 -5.77 -2.86
C LEU A 92 5.74 -6.16 -3.41
N ALA A 93 6.67 -5.21 -3.44
CA ALA A 93 8.06 -5.45 -3.75
C ALA A 93 8.91 -5.42 -2.47
N ARG A 94 9.75 -6.45 -2.30
CA ARG A 94 10.78 -6.51 -1.26
C ARG A 94 12.12 -6.28 -1.91
N LEU A 95 12.86 -5.28 -1.45
CA LEU A 95 14.12 -4.88 -2.05
C LEU A 95 15.24 -4.90 -1.02
N GLN A 96 16.46 -5.17 -1.51
CA GLN A 96 17.68 -5.05 -0.71
C GLN A 96 18.17 -3.60 -0.72
N GLY A 97 18.42 -3.05 0.47
CA GLY A 97 18.91 -1.70 0.67
C GLY A 97 18.94 -1.30 2.14
N ASN A 98 19.98 -0.56 2.52
CA ASN A 98 20.15 0.01 3.86
C ASN A 98 19.54 1.43 3.99
N SER A 99 18.99 1.96 2.90
CA SER A 99 18.21 3.19 2.87
C SER A 99 17.05 3.06 1.88
N VAL A 100 15.97 3.77 2.17
CA VAL A 100 14.85 3.94 1.24
C VAL A 100 15.09 5.14 0.32
N PRO A 101 14.93 4.99 -1.01
CA PRO A 101 14.86 6.15 -1.92
C PRO A 101 13.51 6.87 -1.77
N PRO A 102 13.33 8.06 -2.34
CA PRO A 102 11.99 8.58 -2.62
C PRO A 102 11.17 7.60 -3.46
N ALA A 103 9.87 7.51 -3.23
CA ALA A 103 9.03 6.51 -3.91
C ALA A 103 9.00 6.71 -5.43
N GLU A 104 8.94 7.96 -5.89
CA GLU A 104 8.95 8.33 -7.31
C GLU A 104 10.25 7.95 -8.03
N ASP A 105 11.37 7.88 -7.30
CA ASP A 105 12.69 7.53 -7.85
C ASP A 105 12.87 6.01 -7.98
N LEU A 106 12.04 5.21 -7.28
CA LEU A 106 12.09 3.76 -7.37
C LEU A 106 11.28 3.25 -8.56
N VAL A 107 11.96 3.18 -9.70
CA VAL A 107 11.41 2.72 -10.97
C VAL A 107 11.67 1.22 -11.19
N PHE A 108 10.67 0.53 -11.73
CA PHE A 108 10.75 -0.89 -12.10
C PHE A 108 10.87 -1.01 -13.62
N LEU A 109 11.89 -1.73 -14.06
CA LEU A 109 12.23 -1.93 -15.47
C LEU A 109 12.06 -3.40 -15.87
N ASP A 110 11.74 -3.63 -17.14
CA ASP A 110 11.82 -4.95 -17.75
C ASP A 110 13.28 -5.37 -18.05
N ALA A 111 13.45 -6.56 -18.62
CA ALA A 111 14.76 -7.10 -19.00
C ALA A 111 15.49 -6.25 -20.06
N GLN A 112 14.73 -5.50 -20.86
CA GLN A 112 15.22 -4.65 -21.94
C GLN A 112 15.51 -3.22 -21.46
N GLY A 113 15.18 -2.89 -20.21
CA GLY A 113 15.38 -1.57 -19.61
C GLY A 113 14.21 -0.61 -19.82
N ASN A 114 13.05 -1.07 -20.28
CA ASN A 114 11.86 -0.21 -20.41
C ASN A 114 11.15 -0.07 -19.06
N THR A 115 10.62 1.13 -18.79
CA THR A 115 9.84 1.40 -17.58
C THR A 115 8.49 0.69 -17.58
N LEU A 116 8.27 -0.15 -16.56
CA LEU A 116 6.99 -0.79 -16.29
C LEU A 116 6.14 0.04 -15.32
N GLY A 117 6.78 0.63 -14.33
CA GLY A 117 6.11 1.46 -13.32
C GLY A 117 7.06 1.97 -12.26
N ALA A 118 6.48 2.51 -11.18
CA ALA A 118 7.22 3.08 -10.07
C ALA A 118 6.56 2.72 -8.75
N ALA A 119 7.28 2.89 -7.65
CA ALA A 119 6.71 2.79 -6.32
C ALA A 119 5.72 3.94 -6.05
N ARG A 120 4.75 3.65 -5.20
CA ARG A 120 3.79 4.60 -4.64
C ARG A 120 4.11 4.93 -3.20
N TYR A 121 4.61 3.93 -2.48
CA TYR A 121 5.04 4.06 -1.09
C TYR A 121 6.21 3.13 -0.86
N VAL A 122 7.15 3.54 -0.01
CA VAL A 122 8.35 2.79 0.36
C VAL A 122 8.59 2.91 1.86
N LEU A 123 8.99 1.82 2.50
CA LEU A 123 9.23 1.80 3.93
C LEU A 123 10.34 0.83 4.33
N GLN A 124 11.27 1.31 5.16
CA GLN A 124 12.35 0.46 5.68
C GLN A 124 11.77 -0.64 6.58
N GLN A 125 12.07 -1.89 6.25
CA GLN A 125 11.65 -3.04 7.05
C GLN A 125 12.65 -3.33 8.17
N ASP A 126 13.94 -3.43 7.80
CA ASP A 126 15.07 -3.74 8.68
C ASP A 126 16.35 -3.08 8.15
N ALA A 127 17.52 -3.35 8.74
CA ALA A 127 18.79 -2.71 8.37
C ALA A 127 19.27 -3.00 6.93
N THR A 128 18.68 -3.99 6.24
CA THR A 128 19.14 -4.49 4.94
C THR A 128 18.05 -4.56 3.88
N GLN A 129 16.78 -4.39 4.27
CA GLN A 129 15.65 -4.51 3.37
C GLN A 129 14.60 -3.43 3.61
N PHE A 130 13.91 -3.09 2.53
CA PHE A 130 12.72 -2.25 2.56
C PHE A 130 11.62 -2.83 1.68
N LEU A 131 10.39 -2.41 1.95
CA LEU A 131 9.20 -2.77 1.19
C LEU A 131 8.76 -1.60 0.34
N ALA A 132 8.13 -1.90 -0.79
CA ALA A 132 7.51 -0.91 -1.66
C ALA A 132 6.16 -1.41 -2.18
N LEU A 133 5.16 -0.52 -2.23
CA LEU A 133 3.95 -0.74 -3.04
C LEU A 133 4.20 -0.21 -4.43
N ALA A 134 4.37 -1.11 -5.40
CA ALA A 134 4.69 -0.78 -6.77
C ALA A 134 3.46 -0.79 -7.67
N SER A 135 3.24 0.27 -8.46
CA SER A 135 2.15 0.34 -9.44
C SER A 135 2.65 -0.17 -10.80
N LEU A 136 2.35 -1.44 -11.09
CA LEU A 136 2.86 -2.17 -12.25
C LEU A 136 1.72 -2.74 -13.11
N PRO A 137 1.96 -3.11 -14.38
CA PRO A 137 0.98 -3.80 -15.21
C PRO A 137 0.36 -5.04 -14.56
N VAL A 138 -0.93 -5.26 -14.79
CA VAL A 138 -1.71 -6.34 -14.15
C VAL A 138 -1.29 -7.77 -14.55
N ASP A 139 -0.59 -7.89 -15.67
CA ASP A 139 -0.17 -9.13 -16.31
C ASP A 139 1.32 -9.44 -16.13
N ILE A 140 2.00 -8.75 -15.20
CA ILE A 140 3.34 -9.15 -14.78
C ILE A 140 3.22 -10.49 -14.04
N ALA A 141 3.84 -11.52 -14.63
CA ALA A 141 4.15 -12.77 -13.95
C ALA A 141 5.42 -12.55 -13.10
N PRO A 142 5.31 -12.51 -11.75
CA PRO A 142 6.43 -12.20 -10.86
C PRO A 142 7.63 -13.13 -11.05
N GLU A 143 7.37 -14.40 -11.37
CA GLU A 143 8.39 -15.41 -11.67
C GLU A 143 9.00 -15.35 -13.09
N ALA A 144 8.37 -14.67 -14.06
CA ALA A 144 8.71 -14.83 -15.48
C ALA A 144 9.55 -13.68 -16.07
N LEU A 145 9.63 -12.53 -15.41
CA LEU A 145 10.36 -11.36 -15.89
C LEU A 145 11.44 -10.96 -14.87
N PRO A 146 12.72 -10.84 -15.27
CA PRO A 146 13.71 -10.25 -14.39
C PRO A 146 13.40 -8.76 -14.29
N LEU A 147 12.63 -8.40 -13.27
CA LEU A 147 12.37 -7.02 -12.92
C LEU A 147 13.63 -6.42 -12.31
N ARG A 148 14.00 -5.25 -12.82
CA ARG A 148 15.17 -4.53 -12.34
C ARG A 148 14.73 -3.23 -11.71
N CYS A 149 15.28 -2.96 -10.53
CA CYS A 149 15.31 -1.62 -9.95
C CYS A 149 16.76 -1.16 -9.97
N GLU A 150 16.99 0.08 -10.37
CA GLU A 150 18.33 0.64 -10.33
C GLU A 150 18.81 0.70 -8.88
N HIS A 151 20.05 0.27 -8.63
CA HIS A 151 20.72 0.30 -7.32
C HIS A 151 20.14 -0.58 -6.20
N TYR A 152 18.90 -1.06 -6.33
CA TYR A 152 18.20 -1.85 -5.31
C TYR A 152 17.79 -3.22 -5.86
N PRO A 153 18.53 -4.30 -5.55
CA PRO A 153 18.15 -5.64 -5.97
C PRO A 153 16.74 -6.01 -5.48
N LEU A 154 15.88 -6.43 -6.41
CA LEU A 154 14.57 -6.98 -6.09
C LEU A 154 14.74 -8.40 -5.53
N LEU A 155 14.25 -8.62 -4.32
CA LEU A 155 14.30 -9.91 -3.64
C LEU A 155 13.05 -10.73 -3.91
N GLU A 156 11.89 -10.08 -3.89
CA GLU A 156 10.58 -10.71 -4.06
C GLU A 156 9.58 -9.69 -4.61
N LEU A 157 8.68 -10.16 -5.48
CA LEU A 157 7.50 -9.42 -5.91
C LEU A 157 6.26 -10.30 -5.73
N SER A 158 5.25 -9.78 -5.03
CA SER A 158 4.01 -10.50 -4.77
C SER A 158 2.80 -9.67 -5.20
N SER A 159 1.83 -10.32 -5.84
CA SER A 159 0.50 -9.75 -6.06
C SER A 159 -0.38 -9.97 -4.84
N PHE A 160 -1.31 -9.06 -4.57
CA PHE A 160 -2.36 -9.28 -3.58
C PHE A 160 -3.48 -10.13 -4.19
N GLN A 161 -4.01 -11.10 -3.44
CA GLN A 161 -5.04 -12.00 -3.97
C GLN A 161 -6.32 -11.23 -4.29
N THR A 162 -6.79 -11.37 -5.52
CA THR A 162 -8.14 -10.97 -5.92
C THR A 162 -9.15 -11.88 -5.24
N THR A 163 -9.92 -11.36 -4.30
CA THR A 163 -11.09 -12.10 -3.81
C THR A 163 -12.14 -11.98 -4.90
N VAL A 164 -12.24 -12.98 -5.78
CA VAL A 164 -13.31 -13.04 -6.78
C VAL A 164 -14.61 -13.14 -6.00
N GLN A 165 -15.35 -12.04 -5.89
CA GLN A 165 -16.75 -12.07 -5.49
C GLN A 165 -17.47 -12.86 -6.57
N SER A 166 -17.79 -14.11 -6.26
CA SER A 166 -18.73 -14.92 -7.03
C SER A 166 -20.06 -14.18 -7.04
N ALA A 167 -20.56 -13.89 -8.24
CA ALA A 167 -21.87 -13.32 -8.50
C ALA A 167 -23.00 -14.24 -8.04
#